data_AF-A0A936YBA0-F1
#
_entry.id   AF-A0A936YBA0-F1
#
_cell.length_a   1.000
_cell.length_b   1.000
_cell.length_c   1.000
_cell.angle_alpha   90.00
_cell.angle_beta   90.00
_cell.angle_gamma   90.00
#
_symmetry.space_group_name_H-M   'P 1'
#
loop_
_entity.id
_entity.type
_entity.pdbx_description
1 polymer ?
#
loop_
_entity_poly.entity_id
_entity_poly.type
_entity_poly.pdbx_seq_one_letter_code
_entity_poly.pdbx_strand_id
1 'polypeptide(L)' 'MKGWQYKRLGDVCKTGAGGTPLKSKKEYYLNGDIPWLVSGEVSQGEVLSATHFISRKGLENSSAKMFPI' A
#
# COMPACT_ATOMS: atom_id res chain seq x y z
N MET A 1 17.71 -35.05 -6.31
CA MET A 1 16.50 -34.19 -6.29
C MET A 1 16.86 -32.90 -5.56
N LYS A 2 16.73 -31.73 -6.18
CA LYS A 2 16.86 -30.44 -5.47
C LYS A 2 15.49 -30.14 -4.86
N GLY A 3 15.40 -30.23 -3.53
CA GLY A 3 14.20 -29.85 -2.77
C GLY A 3 14.05 -28.34 -2.65
N TRP A 4 13.03 -27.91 -1.90
CA TRP A 4 12.82 -26.51 -1.54
C TRP A 4 14.03 -25.93 -0.83
N GLN A 5 14.43 -24.72 -1.19
CA GLN A 5 15.50 -24.00 -0.53
C GLN A 5 14.94 -23.09 0.56
N TYR A 6 15.53 -23.12 1.74
CA TYR A 6 15.25 -22.15 2.80
C TYR A 6 15.97 -20.83 2.48
N LYS A 7 15.23 -19.73 2.52
CA LYS A 7 15.71 -18.37 2.32
C LYS A 7 15.11 -17.45 3.37
N ARG A 8 15.80 -16.38 3.75
CA ARG A 8 15.18 -15.33 4.58
C ARG A 8 14.25 -14.51 3.70
N LEU A 9 13.15 -13.99 4.26
CA LEU A 9 12.22 -13.15 3.51
C LEU A 9 12.93 -11.95 2.86
N GLY A 10 13.84 -11.31 3.58
CA GLY A 10 14.64 -10.19 3.04
C GLY A 10 15.55 -10.55 1.85
N ASP A 11 15.83 -11.84 1.61
CA ASP A 11 16.62 -12.28 0.45
C ASP A 11 15.76 -12.39 -0.82
N VAL A 12 14.43 -12.46 -0.67
CA VAL A 12 13.49 -12.77 -1.77
C VAL A 12 12.40 -11.71 -1.95
N CYS A 13 12.14 -10.87 -0.95
CA CYS A 13 11.20 -9.76 -1.07
C CYS A 13 11.62 -8.57 -0.20
N LYS A 14 11.22 -7.37 -0.64
CA LYS A 14 11.22 -6.18 0.20
C LYS A 14 9.94 -6.16 1.00
N THR A 15 10.05 -6.04 2.31
CA THR A 15 8.90 -5.88 3.21
C THR A 15 8.90 -4.49 3.81
N GLY A 16 7.72 -4.00 4.16
CA GLY A 16 7.58 -2.70 4.81
C GLY A 16 6.14 -2.47 5.23
N ALA A 17 5.96 -1.62 6.24
CA ALA A 17 4.65 -1.06 6.53
C ALA A 17 4.26 -0.05 5.44
N GLY A 18 2.98 0.02 5.13
CA GLY A 18 2.40 1.12 4.37
C GLY A 18 2.29 2.39 5.22
N GLY A 19 1.16 3.08 5.10
CA GLY A 19 0.84 4.22 5.95
C GLY A 19 -0.52 4.80 5.64
N THR A 20 -0.99 5.62 6.58
CA THR A 20 -2.33 6.17 6.59
C THR A 20 -2.24 7.68 6.59
N PRO A 21 -2.76 8.37 5.56
CA PRO A 21 -2.87 9.81 5.60
C PRO A 21 -3.77 10.25 6.76
N LEU A 22 -3.53 11.45 7.27
CA LEU A 22 -4.30 11.96 8.41
C LEU A 22 -5.74 12.23 7.97
N LYS A 23 -6.71 11.48 8.52
CA LYS A 23 -8.14 11.58 8.15
C LYS A 23 -8.74 12.97 8.27
N SER A 24 -8.24 13.80 9.20
CA SER A 24 -8.71 15.17 9.40
C SER A 24 -8.31 16.13 8.27
N LYS A 25 -7.28 15.79 7.48
CA LYS A 25 -6.86 16.59 6.32
C LYS A 25 -7.62 16.17 5.07
N LYS A 26 -8.77 16.79 4.84
CA LYS A 26 -9.65 16.50 3.69
C LYS A 26 -8.92 16.59 2.35
N GLU A 27 -7.98 17.53 2.21
CA GLU A 27 -7.14 17.69 1.00
C GLU A 27 -6.33 16.45 0.62
N TYR A 28 -6.10 15.51 1.54
CA TYR A 28 -5.40 14.25 1.27
C TYR A 28 -6.29 13.24 0.53
N TYR A 29 -7.60 13.47 0.46
CA TYR A 29 -8.57 12.54 -0.12
C TYR A 29 -9.42 13.20 -1.21
N LEU A 30 -9.67 14.51 -1.13
CA LEU A 30 -10.46 15.24 -2.12
C LEU A 30 -9.80 15.15 -3.51
N ASN A 31 -10.60 14.79 -4.50
CA ASN A 31 -10.17 14.55 -5.89
C ASN A 31 -8.97 13.58 -5.97
N GLY A 32 -8.93 12.59 -5.07
CA GLY A 32 -7.91 11.55 -5.08
C GLY A 32 -8.04 10.63 -6.28
N ASP A 33 -6.92 10.39 -6.93
CA ASP A 33 -6.77 9.52 -8.11
C ASP A 33 -5.71 8.44 -7.88
N ILE A 34 -4.97 8.50 -6.77
CA ILE A 34 -3.95 7.51 -6.40
C ILE A 34 -4.61 6.39 -5.59
N PRO A 35 -4.60 5.13 -6.07
CA PRO A 35 -5.13 3.99 -5.32
C PRO A 35 -4.46 3.87 -3.95
N TRP A 36 -5.26 3.75 -2.89
CA TRP A 36 -4.77 3.56 -1.53
C TRP A 36 -5.48 2.38 -0.89
N LEU A 37 -4.81 1.22 -0.85
CA LEU A 37 -5.39 -0.01 -0.32
C LEU A 37 -5.42 -0.02 1.20
N VAL A 38 -6.59 -0.31 1.78
CA VAL A 38 -6.76 -0.53 3.21
C VAL A 38 -6.72 -2.02 3.55
N SER A 39 -6.39 -2.39 4.79
CA SER A 39 -6.21 -3.79 5.19
C SER A 39 -7.42 -4.69 4.90
N GLY A 40 -8.64 -4.14 4.95
CA GLY A 40 -9.87 -4.89 4.63
C GLY A 40 -10.02 -5.24 3.15
N GLU A 41 -9.38 -4.49 2.24
CA GLU A 41 -9.35 -4.82 0.81
C GLU A 41 -8.32 -5.91 0.54
N VAL A 42 -7.13 -5.80 1.15
CA VAL A 42 -6.03 -6.77 0.96
C VAL A 42 -6.40 -8.16 1.50
N SER A 43 -7.31 -8.24 2.48
CA SER A 43 -7.78 -9.53 3.02
C SER A 43 -8.71 -10.30 2.07
N GLN A 44 -9.16 -9.71 0.96
CA GLN A 44 -10.10 -10.35 0.02
C GLN A 44 -9.41 -11.25 -1.03
N GLY A 45 -8.09 -11.43 -0.94
CA GLY A 45 -7.31 -12.19 -1.92
C GLY A 45 -6.80 -11.29 -3.04
N GLU A 46 -7.20 -11.55 -4.27
CA GLU A 46 -6.76 -10.75 -5.42
C GLU A 46 -7.54 -9.44 -5.51
N VAL A 47 -6.81 -8.31 -5.52
CA VAL A 47 -7.38 -6.97 -5.62
C VAL A 47 -7.16 -6.45 -7.04
N LEU A 48 -8.23 -6.38 -7.83
CA LEU A 48 -8.18 -5.91 -9.22
C LEU A 48 -8.41 -4.39 -9.36
N SER A 49 -9.02 -3.77 -8.35
CA SER A 49 -9.27 -2.34 -8.29
C SER A 49 -9.32 -1.86 -6.84
N ALA A 50 -8.95 -0.58 -6.63
CA ALA A 50 -9.06 0.05 -5.32
C ALA A 50 -10.43 0.74 -5.17
N THR A 51 -10.95 0.74 -3.95
CA THR A 51 -12.15 1.50 -3.57
C THR A 51 -11.81 2.83 -2.91
N HIS A 52 -10.61 2.95 -2.35
CA HIS A 52 -10.13 4.17 -1.70
C HIS A 52 -8.99 4.81 -2.50
N PHE A 53 -9.03 6.14 -2.52
CA PHE A 53 -8.07 6.95 -3.25
C PHE A 53 -7.57 8.10 -2.38
N ILE A 54 -6.33 8.50 -2.60
CA ILE A 54 -5.70 9.66 -1.97
C ILE A 54 -5.23 10.61 -3.07
N SER A 55 -5.14 11.89 -2.72
CA SER A 55 -4.57 12.89 -3.62
C SER A 55 -3.04 12.81 -3.62
N ARG A 56 -2.40 13.43 -4.60
CA ARG A 56 -0.96 13.65 -4.60
C ARG A 56 -0.45 14.28 -3.30
N LYS A 57 -1.18 15.27 -2.75
CA LYS A 57 -0.84 15.87 -1.45
C LYS A 57 -0.88 14.84 -0.32
N GLY A 58 -1.86 13.93 -0.35
CA GLY A 58 -1.98 12.83 0.61
C GLY A 58 -0.80 11.87 0.54
N LEU A 59 -0.28 11.57 -0.65
CA LEU A 59 0.92 10.75 -0.80
C LEU A 59 2.19 11.49 -0.32
N GLU A 60 2.42 12.71 -0.80
CA GLU A 60 3.66 13.46 -0.56
C GLU A 60 3.80 13.96 0.88
N ASN A 61 2.69 14.18 1.59
CA ASN A 61 2.68 14.82 2.92
C ASN A 61 2.12 13.91 4.02
N SER A 62 2.21 12.59 3.85
CA SER A 62 1.81 11.63 4.88
C SER A 62 2.77 10.44 4.98
N SER A 63 2.45 9.48 5.83
CA SER A 63 3.19 8.22 5.93
C SER A 63 2.80 7.19 4.87
N ALA A 64 1.79 7.47 4.03
CA ALA A 64 1.41 6.59 2.92
C ALA A 64 2.59 6.37 1.98
N LYS A 65 2.66 5.16 1.40
CA LYS A 65 3.77 4.76 0.53
C LYS A 65 3.24 4.17 -0.75
N MET A 66 3.94 4.47 -1.83
CA MET A 66 3.72 3.83 -3.13
C MET A 66 4.45 2.49 -3.13
N PHE A 67 3.74 1.42 -3.53
CA PHE A 67 4.31 0.10 -3.76
C PHE A 67 4.07 -0.30 -5.22
N PRO A 68 4.96 -1.10 -5.84
CA PRO A 68 6.21 -1.62 -5.27
C PRO A 68 7.30 -0.52 -5.11
N ILE A 69 8.34 -0.83 -4.31
CA ILE A 69 9.51 0.02 -4.01
C ILE A 69 10.82 -0.60 -4.49
#